data_AF-A0A834TEL5-F1
#
_entry.id   AF-A0A834TEL5-F1
#
_cell.length_a   1.000
_cell.length_b   1.000
_cell.length_c   1.000
_cell.angle_alpha   90.00
_cell.angle_beta   90.00
_cell.angle_gamma   90.00
#
_symmetry.space_group_name_H-M   'P 1'
#
loop_
_entity.id
_entity.type
_entity.pdbx_description
1 polymer ?
#
loop_
_entity_poly.entity_id
_entity_poly.type
_entity_poly.pdbx_seq_one_letter_code
_entity_poly.pdbx_strand_id
1 'polypeptide(L)'
;MGSYESGIFEAAGYKWRLVFYPVGKNKSSTSGANHISLYLRIAEYDTLPLGWEVHVCFKLFVQDQIQDKYLTIQGEAKRFHTMKTEWGFSEFVSMDTFKDPSKGYLVNDSCVFGAEVFAVQCSSKWECFSMIKPPINKNSYTWKIQNFAACKEYLVSPTFEAGGESWKLCFYLNGEGPLKDSFSLFLHLVDLKNLPSKPKVYAKFMLRIRDQQHSNWFKSNDVKYGSKGYIVNDTLMVEVEFRVVSATNGSSQVKQDQD
;
A
#
# COMPACT_ATOMS: atom_id res chain seq x y z
N MET A 1 21.28 -1.77 39.77
CA MET A 1 20.08 -0.94 39.99
C MET A 1 19.01 -1.45 39.04
N GLY A 2 17.81 -1.78 39.53
CA GLY A 2 16.71 -2.34 38.73
C GLY A 2 15.90 -1.25 38.01
N SER A 3 14.91 -1.67 37.24
CA SER A 3 13.88 -0.76 36.71
C SER A 3 12.86 -0.38 37.78
N TYR A 4 12.22 0.76 37.61
CA TYR A 4 11.04 1.17 38.35
C TYR A 4 9.80 1.09 37.44
N GLU A 5 8.67 0.66 37.97
CA GLU A 5 7.40 0.62 37.25
C GLU A 5 6.38 1.53 37.94
N SER A 6 5.65 2.31 37.15
CA SER A 6 4.55 3.13 37.67
C SER A 6 3.36 2.28 38.13
N GLY A 7 2.39 2.94 38.76
CA GLY A 7 1.02 2.41 38.85
C GLY A 7 0.41 2.18 37.46
N ILE A 8 -0.68 1.39 37.43
CA ILE A 8 -1.45 1.15 36.21
C ILE A 8 -2.25 2.41 35.87
N PHE A 9 -2.30 2.74 34.58
CA PHE A 9 -3.21 3.76 34.05
C PHE A 9 -3.93 3.21 32.80
N GLU A 10 -5.11 3.74 32.53
CA GLU A 10 -5.93 3.32 31.39
C GLU A 10 -5.87 4.35 30.27
N ALA A 11 -5.64 3.88 29.04
CA ALA A 11 -5.67 4.70 27.84
C ALA A 11 -5.96 3.82 26.62
N ALA A 12 -6.68 4.38 25.65
CA ALA A 12 -6.98 3.69 24.39
C ALA A 12 -7.67 2.31 24.56
N GLY A 13 -8.40 2.11 25.66
CA GLY A 13 -9.09 0.84 25.98
C GLY A 13 -8.22 -0.24 26.60
N TYR A 14 -6.96 0.06 26.95
CA TYR A 14 -6.02 -0.88 27.55
C TYR A 14 -5.38 -0.31 28.81
N LYS A 15 -4.86 -1.20 29.65
CA LYS A 15 -4.12 -0.87 30.87
C LYS A 15 -2.63 -0.83 30.56
N TRP A 16 -1.94 0.19 31.05
CA TRP A 16 -0.53 0.46 30.77
C TRP A 16 0.25 0.77 32.05
N ARG A 17 1.57 0.63 31.96
CA ARG A 17 2.55 1.12 32.95
C ARG A 17 3.71 1.81 32.25
N LEU A 18 4.30 2.78 32.91
CA LEU A 18 5.61 3.30 32.57
C LEU A 18 6.69 2.43 33.22
N VAL A 19 7.75 2.16 32.47
CA VAL A 19 8.92 1.43 32.96
C VAL A 19 10.15 2.31 32.78
N PHE A 20 10.70 2.73 33.90
CA PHE A 20 11.82 3.65 33.99
C PHE A 20 13.11 2.89 34.30
N TYR A 21 14.15 3.13 33.50
CA TYR A 21 15.48 2.55 33.67
C TYR A 21 16.49 3.69 33.90
N PRO A 22 16.84 4.00 35.15
CA PRO A 22 17.71 5.14 35.45
C PRO A 22 19.13 5.02 34.89
N VAL A 23 19.62 3.81 34.64
CA VAL A 23 20.97 3.52 34.09
C VAL A 23 20.88 2.85 32.72
N GLY A 24 19.77 3.07 32.03
CA GLY A 24 19.48 2.49 30.74
C GLY A 24 19.04 1.02 30.82
N LYS A 25 18.28 0.58 29.81
CA LYS A 25 17.81 -0.81 29.71
C LYS A 25 18.85 -1.76 29.12
N ASN A 26 19.62 -1.28 28.13
CA ASN A 26 20.63 -2.07 27.43
C ASN A 26 22.03 -1.55 27.80
N LYS A 27 22.90 -2.41 28.33
CA LYS A 27 24.29 -2.08 28.66
C LYS A 27 25.22 -1.92 27.44
N SER A 28 24.68 -2.04 26.23
CA SER A 28 25.46 -2.07 24.99
C SER A 28 25.44 -0.74 24.22
N SER A 29 25.16 0.40 24.88
CA SER A 29 25.16 1.69 24.19
C SER A 29 26.53 1.89 23.52
N THR A 30 26.52 1.83 22.19
CA THR A 30 27.68 2.00 21.31
C THR A 30 28.34 3.38 21.48
N SER A 31 27.67 4.30 22.18
CA SER A 31 28.04 5.69 22.40
C SER A 31 28.83 5.95 23.68
N GLY A 32 29.00 4.95 24.58
CA GLY A 32 29.66 5.16 25.88
C GLY A 32 28.95 6.15 26.82
N ALA A 33 27.80 6.70 26.40
CA ALA A 33 27.06 7.72 27.13
C ALA A 33 25.96 7.08 27.99
N ASN A 34 25.95 7.46 29.27
CA ASN A 34 24.99 6.98 30.25
C ASN A 34 23.62 7.66 29.99
N HIS A 35 22.60 6.88 29.63
CA HIS A 35 21.27 7.39 29.33
C HIS A 35 20.21 6.80 30.25
N ILE A 36 19.19 7.59 30.53
CA ILE A 36 17.93 7.12 31.07
C ILE A 36 17.12 6.49 29.94
N SER A 37 16.50 5.34 30.19
CA SER A 37 15.49 4.78 29.29
C SER A 37 14.10 4.87 29.89
N LEU A 38 13.11 5.09 29.04
CA LEU A 38 11.70 5.12 29.42
C LEU A 38 10.87 4.33 28.41
N TYR A 39 9.99 3.47 28.93
CA TYR A 39 9.17 2.57 28.14
C TYR A 39 7.71 2.61 28.59
N LEU A 40 6.83 2.33 27.64
CA LEU A 40 5.43 2.01 27.84
C LEU A 40 5.27 0.48 27.75
N ARG A 41 4.64 -0.11 28.76
CA ARG A 41 4.34 -1.55 28.81
C ARG A 41 2.85 -1.77 29.01
N ILE A 42 2.28 -2.74 28.29
CA ILE A 42 0.91 -3.17 28.54
C ILE A 42 0.85 -3.92 29.88
N ALA A 43 -0.12 -3.58 30.72
CA ALA A 43 -0.38 -4.25 31.99
C ALA A 43 -1.44 -5.33 31.81
N GLU A 44 -1.45 -6.31 32.73
CA GLU A 44 -2.46 -7.38 32.76
C GLU A 44 -2.61 -8.11 31.40
N TYR A 45 -1.51 -8.22 30.64
CA TYR A 45 -1.55 -8.80 29.29
C TYR A 45 -1.82 -10.31 29.27
N ASP A 46 -1.70 -10.95 30.44
CA ASP A 46 -2.05 -12.33 30.74
C ASP A 46 -3.57 -12.54 30.85
N THR A 47 -4.34 -11.49 31.11
CA THR A 47 -5.81 -11.54 31.10
C THR A 47 -6.40 -11.23 29.72
N LEU A 48 -5.57 -10.84 28.75
CA LEU A 48 -6.03 -10.54 27.39
C LEU A 48 -6.26 -11.84 26.59
N PRO A 49 -7.21 -11.85 25.62
CA PRO A 49 -7.50 -13.02 24.80
C PRO A 49 -6.28 -13.59 24.08
N LEU A 50 -6.26 -14.89 23.83
CA LEU A 50 -5.18 -15.51 23.07
C LEU A 50 -5.07 -14.88 21.68
N GLY A 51 -3.87 -14.43 21.30
CA GLY A 51 -3.64 -13.76 20.02
C GLY A 51 -4.05 -12.28 20.01
N TRP A 52 -4.21 -11.65 21.18
CA TRP A 52 -4.44 -10.20 21.27
C TRP A 52 -3.32 -9.41 20.59
N GLU A 53 -3.73 -8.31 19.96
CA GLU A 53 -2.82 -7.36 19.34
C GLU A 53 -3.35 -5.95 19.46
N VAL A 54 -2.49 -5.02 19.88
CA VAL A 54 -2.83 -3.61 19.99
C VAL A 54 -1.85 -2.79 19.19
N HIS A 55 -2.36 -1.94 18.31
CA HIS A 55 -1.56 -0.96 17.58
C HIS A 55 -1.78 0.41 18.22
N VAL A 56 -0.71 1.03 18.73
CA VAL A 56 -0.79 2.35 19.34
C VAL A 56 0.32 3.26 18.87
N CYS A 57 0.00 4.54 18.72
CA CYS A 57 0.98 5.62 18.76
C CYS A 57 1.07 6.09 20.21
N PHE A 58 2.28 6.32 20.71
CA PHE A 58 2.45 6.86 22.05
C PHE A 58 3.53 7.94 22.08
N LYS A 59 3.38 8.85 23.04
CA LYS A 59 4.38 9.85 23.40
C LYS A 59 4.84 9.59 24.82
N LEU A 60 6.12 9.76 25.07
CA LEU A 60 6.71 9.71 26.40
C LEU A 60 7.32 11.07 26.73
N PHE A 61 7.17 11.52 27.97
CA PHE A 61 7.61 12.84 28.39
C PHE A 61 8.30 12.86 29.75
N VAL A 62 9.18 13.84 29.93
CA VAL A 62 9.72 14.29 31.22
C VAL A 62 9.41 15.77 31.41
N GLN A 63 8.98 16.15 32.61
CA GLN A 63 8.62 17.52 32.94
C GLN A 63 9.86 18.35 33.28
N ASP A 64 10.03 19.48 32.62
CA ASP A 64 10.81 20.62 33.10
C ASP A 64 9.96 21.33 34.18
N GLN A 65 10.28 21.03 35.44
CA GLN A 65 9.55 21.51 36.61
C GLN A 65 9.80 23.00 36.91
N ILE A 66 10.77 23.64 36.23
CA ILE A 66 11.09 25.06 36.41
C ILE A 66 10.26 25.91 35.44
N GLN A 67 10.18 25.50 34.19
CA GLN A 67 9.46 26.25 33.15
C GLN A 67 8.02 25.78 32.93
N ASP A 68 7.59 24.72 33.64
CA ASP A 68 6.32 24.03 33.45
C ASP A 68 6.10 23.59 31.98
N LYS A 69 7.13 22.91 31.45
CA LYS A 69 7.16 22.39 30.08
C LYS A 69 7.49 20.91 30.08
N TYR A 70 7.39 20.28 28.91
CA TYR A 70 7.71 18.88 28.73
C TYR A 70 8.68 18.68 27.59
N LEU A 71 9.75 17.91 27.85
CA LEU A 71 10.45 17.23 26.76
C LEU A 71 9.61 16.03 26.34
N THR A 72 9.16 16.02 25.09
CA THR A 72 8.29 14.98 24.55
C THR A 72 8.99 14.25 23.42
N ILE A 73 8.99 12.92 23.46
CA ILE A 73 9.47 12.07 22.37
C ILE A 73 8.32 11.19 21.90
N GLN A 74 8.03 11.26 20.60
CA GLN A 74 7.01 10.45 19.95
C GLN A 74 7.67 9.47 18.98
N GLY A 75 7.26 8.21 19.06
CA GLY A 75 7.69 7.16 18.12
C GLY A 75 6.66 6.90 17.04
N GLU A 76 7.02 6.04 16.09
CA GLU A 76 6.07 5.43 15.15
C GLU A 76 5.04 4.56 15.89
N ALA A 77 3.94 4.25 15.21
CA ALA A 77 2.98 3.26 15.68
C ALA A 77 3.67 1.93 16.02
N LYS A 78 3.39 1.39 17.21
CA LYS A 78 3.93 0.12 17.67
C LYS A 78 2.83 -0.90 17.87
N ARG A 79 3.14 -2.14 17.48
CA ARG A 79 2.32 -3.32 17.71
C ARG A 79 2.74 -3.98 19.02
N PHE A 80 1.82 -4.04 19.96
CA PHE A 80 1.94 -4.79 21.20
C PHE A 80 1.24 -6.14 20.99
N HIS A 81 1.88 -7.21 21.46
CA HIS A 81 1.33 -8.56 21.43
C HIS A 81 2.00 -9.41 22.50
N THR A 82 1.58 -10.67 22.68
CA THR A 82 2.05 -11.57 23.75
C THR A 82 3.57 -11.69 23.85
N MET A 83 4.30 -11.64 22.73
CA MET A 83 5.77 -11.74 22.72
C MET A 83 6.49 -10.37 22.78
N LYS A 84 5.73 -9.28 22.70
CA LYS A 84 6.27 -7.92 22.68
C LYS A 84 5.31 -6.95 23.38
N THR A 85 5.41 -6.93 24.69
CA THR A 85 4.53 -6.17 25.59
C THR A 85 5.04 -4.76 25.93
N GLU A 86 6.23 -4.40 25.45
CA GLU A 86 6.93 -3.19 25.86
C GLU A 86 7.65 -2.49 24.69
N TRP A 87 7.45 -1.18 24.59
CA TRP A 87 8.05 -0.30 23.60
C TRP A 87 8.43 1.04 24.22
N GLY A 88 9.48 1.68 23.73
CA GLY A 88 10.02 2.90 24.34
C GLY A 88 11.36 3.29 23.76
N PHE A 89 12.07 4.16 24.47
CA PHE A 89 13.32 4.75 24.03
C PHE A 89 14.44 4.33 24.98
N SER A 90 15.43 3.61 24.45
CA SER A 90 16.62 3.22 25.21
C SER A 90 17.49 4.42 25.60
N GLU A 91 17.51 5.43 24.74
CA GLU A 91 18.22 6.69 24.95
C GLU A 91 17.19 7.82 25.02
N PHE A 92 16.42 7.88 26.11
CA PHE A 92 15.36 8.86 26.27
C PHE A 92 15.92 10.25 26.62
N VAL A 93 16.75 10.32 27.67
CA VAL A 93 17.49 11.53 28.08
C VAL A 93 18.89 11.13 28.56
N SER A 94 19.91 11.90 28.19
CA SER A 94 21.27 11.66 28.69
C SER A 94 21.38 12.03 30.18
N MET A 95 22.22 11.32 30.91
CA MET A 95 22.40 11.56 32.34
C MET A 95 22.87 13.00 32.63
N ASP A 96 23.74 13.56 31.78
CA ASP A 96 24.23 14.93 31.92
C ASP A 96 23.11 15.96 31.77
N THR A 97 22.24 15.77 30.77
CA THR A 97 21.07 16.64 30.57
C THR A 97 20.03 16.46 31.67
N PHE A 98 19.83 15.25 32.17
CA PHE A 98 18.87 14.99 33.23
C PHE A 98 19.28 15.61 34.57
N LYS A 99 20.58 15.59 34.88
CA LYS A 99 21.14 16.14 36.13
C LYS A 99 21.45 17.63 36.08
N ASP A 100 21.48 18.24 34.90
CA ASP A 100 21.67 19.68 34.73
C ASP A 100 20.50 20.44 35.39
N PRO A 101 20.72 21.17 36.50
CA PRO A 101 19.66 21.88 37.20
C PRO A 101 18.95 22.91 36.33
N SER A 102 19.60 23.43 35.28
CA SER A 102 19.00 24.40 34.35
C SER A 102 17.90 23.82 33.47
N LYS A 103 17.83 22.48 33.35
CA LYS A 103 16.82 21.77 32.56
C LYS A 103 15.54 21.47 33.33
N GLY A 104 15.58 21.57 34.66
CA GLY A 104 14.39 21.37 35.51
C GLY A 104 13.84 19.94 35.57
N TYR A 105 14.53 18.94 35.01
CA TYR A 105 14.05 17.55 35.00
C TYR A 105 14.18 16.86 36.37
N LEU A 106 15.19 17.24 37.16
CA LEU A 106 15.41 16.76 38.52
C LEU A 106 15.43 17.95 39.49
N VAL A 107 14.38 18.07 40.32
CA VAL A 107 14.22 19.14 41.31
C VAL A 107 13.92 18.49 42.65
N ASN A 108 14.71 18.81 43.69
CA ASN A 108 14.58 18.20 45.03
C ASN A 108 14.52 16.66 45.00
N ASP A 109 15.46 16.05 44.26
CA ASP A 109 15.55 14.60 44.03
C ASP A 109 14.27 13.96 43.45
N SER A 110 13.39 14.79 42.88
CA SER A 110 12.11 14.37 42.30
C SER A 110 12.08 14.69 40.81
N CYS A 111 11.48 13.79 40.04
CA CYS A 111 11.28 13.91 38.60
C CYS A 111 9.88 13.40 38.23
N VAL A 112 9.32 13.93 37.16
CA VAL A 112 7.97 13.59 36.70
C VAL A 112 8.03 13.11 35.26
N PHE A 113 7.53 11.90 35.03
CA PHE A 113 7.38 11.31 33.71
C PHE A 113 5.91 11.07 33.42
N GLY A 114 5.57 10.97 32.13
CA GLY A 114 4.25 10.49 31.75
C GLY A 114 4.21 9.95 30.32
N ALA A 115 3.01 9.52 29.94
CA ALA A 115 2.72 8.97 28.62
C ALA A 115 1.37 9.48 28.08
N GLU A 116 1.31 9.69 26.77
CA GLU A 116 0.05 9.74 26.02
C GLU A 116 -0.03 8.51 25.12
N VAL A 117 -1.20 7.87 25.04
CA VAL A 117 -1.41 6.66 24.24
C VAL A 117 -2.65 6.83 23.36
N PHE A 118 -2.48 6.61 22.06
CA PHE A 118 -3.51 6.74 21.04
C PHE A 118 -3.66 5.40 20.31
N ALA A 119 -4.87 4.82 20.34
CA ALA A 119 -5.17 3.65 19.52
C ALA A 119 -5.05 4.00 18.04
N VAL A 120 -4.33 3.16 17.29
CA VAL A 120 -4.36 3.18 15.83
C VAL A 120 -5.43 2.20 15.41
N GLN A 121 -6.63 2.71 15.10
CA GLN A 121 -7.65 1.89 14.48
C GLN A 121 -7.22 1.65 13.04
N CYS A 122 -6.73 0.44 12.75
CA CYS A 122 -6.52 -0.03 11.39
C CYS A 122 -7.88 -0.26 10.72
N SER A 123 -8.60 0.81 10.37
CA SER A 123 -9.74 0.75 9.46
C SER A 123 -9.24 0.58 8.03
N SER A 124 -8.39 -0.41 7.80
CA SER A 124 -7.83 -0.67 6.49
C SER A 124 -8.90 -1.37 5.65
N LYS A 125 -9.48 -0.61 4.72
CA LYS A 125 -10.18 -1.19 3.56
C LYS A 125 -9.12 -1.87 2.71
N TRP A 126 -9.07 -3.19 2.77
CA TRP A 126 -8.20 -3.97 1.90
C TRP A 126 -8.94 -4.30 0.62
N GLU A 127 -8.31 -4.05 -0.53
CA GLU A 127 -8.78 -4.57 -1.82
C GLU A 127 -7.91 -5.78 -2.19
N CYS A 128 -8.54 -6.92 -2.41
CA CYS A 128 -7.86 -8.10 -2.92
C CYS A 128 -7.95 -8.12 -4.44
N PHE A 129 -6.80 -7.98 -5.11
CA PHE A 129 -6.69 -8.20 -6.55
C PHE A 129 -6.35 -9.66 -6.79
N SER A 130 -7.24 -10.37 -7.48
CA SER A 130 -6.97 -11.71 -7.97
C SER A 130 -6.49 -11.64 -9.42
N MET A 131 -5.36 -12.27 -9.71
CA MET A 131 -4.82 -12.33 -11.08
C MET A 131 -5.39 -13.54 -11.80
N ILE A 132 -6.32 -13.31 -12.72
CA ILE A 132 -6.96 -14.36 -13.49
C ILE A 132 -6.21 -14.56 -14.80
N LYS A 133 -5.85 -15.80 -15.11
CA LYS A 133 -5.45 -16.20 -16.45
C LYS A 133 -6.72 -16.57 -17.21
N PRO A 134 -7.10 -15.85 -18.29
CA PRO A 134 -8.27 -16.21 -19.07
C PRO A 134 -8.13 -17.65 -19.61
N PRO A 135 -9.24 -18.40 -19.76
CA PRO A 135 -9.22 -19.69 -20.45
C PRO A 135 -8.57 -19.52 -21.83
N ILE A 136 -7.71 -20.45 -22.24
CA ILE A 136 -6.94 -20.36 -23.50
C ILE A 136 -7.85 -20.14 -24.71
N ASN A 137 -9.06 -20.69 -24.70
CA ASN A 137 -10.05 -20.55 -25.78
C ASN A 137 -10.87 -19.24 -25.75
N LYS A 138 -10.71 -18.42 -24.71
CA LYS A 138 -11.40 -17.12 -24.53
C LYS A 138 -10.43 -15.99 -24.19
N ASN A 139 -9.13 -16.20 -24.45
CA ASN A 139 -8.11 -15.23 -24.11
C ASN A 139 -7.86 -14.21 -25.22
N SER A 140 -8.42 -14.39 -26.43
CA SER A 140 -8.24 -13.45 -27.52
C SER A 140 -9.54 -12.97 -28.15
N TYR A 141 -9.49 -11.75 -28.69
CA TYR A 141 -10.55 -11.16 -29.49
C TYR A 141 -9.98 -10.69 -30.82
N THR A 142 -10.53 -11.23 -31.91
CA THR A 142 -10.17 -10.83 -33.29
C THR A 142 -11.22 -9.88 -33.85
N TRP A 143 -10.78 -8.72 -34.31
CA TRP A 143 -11.59 -7.74 -35.01
C TRP A 143 -11.28 -7.77 -36.51
N LYS A 144 -12.31 -8.03 -37.32
CA LYS A 144 -12.28 -7.93 -38.77
C LYS A 144 -12.77 -6.55 -39.20
N ILE A 145 -11.87 -5.72 -39.70
CA ILE A 145 -12.17 -4.40 -40.24
C ILE A 145 -12.39 -4.56 -41.74
N GLN A 146 -13.61 -4.36 -42.19
CA GLN A 146 -13.98 -4.40 -43.61
C GLN A 146 -14.05 -2.98 -44.18
N ASN A 147 -13.98 -2.85 -45.51
CA ASN A 147 -13.99 -1.57 -46.21
C ASN A 147 -12.87 -0.63 -45.73
N PHE A 148 -11.67 -1.18 -45.52
CA PHE A 148 -10.54 -0.47 -44.93
C PHE A 148 -10.18 0.80 -45.72
N ALA A 149 -10.24 0.75 -47.06
CA ALA A 149 -9.94 1.88 -47.93
C ALA A 149 -10.91 3.07 -47.78
N ALA A 150 -12.14 2.82 -47.29
CA ALA A 150 -13.15 3.85 -47.03
C ALA A 150 -13.14 4.37 -45.58
N CYS A 151 -12.23 3.86 -44.73
CA CYS A 151 -12.21 4.16 -43.31
C CYS A 151 -11.74 5.59 -43.03
N LYS A 152 -12.42 6.24 -42.07
CA LYS A 152 -12.05 7.56 -41.55
C LYS A 152 -10.89 7.45 -40.58
N GLU A 153 -10.29 8.58 -40.23
CA GLU A 153 -9.11 8.77 -39.36
C GLU A 153 -8.96 7.80 -38.16
N TYR A 154 -10.06 7.36 -37.53
CA TYR A 154 -10.06 6.31 -36.50
C TYR A 154 -11.28 5.37 -36.60
N LEU A 155 -11.13 4.17 -36.05
CA LEU A 155 -12.14 3.11 -35.98
C LEU A 155 -12.20 2.53 -34.56
N VAL A 156 -13.38 2.07 -34.15
CA VAL A 156 -13.61 1.45 -32.84
C VAL A 156 -14.30 0.10 -33.02
N SER A 157 -13.84 -0.93 -32.34
CA SER A 157 -14.46 -2.26 -32.37
C SER A 157 -15.77 -2.31 -31.58
N PRO A 158 -16.62 -3.33 -31.82
CA PRO A 158 -17.63 -3.74 -30.85
C PRO A 158 -17.02 -4.00 -29.46
N THR A 159 -17.83 -3.85 -28.42
CA THR A 159 -17.45 -4.24 -27.05
C THR A 159 -17.29 -5.75 -26.96
N PHE A 160 -16.29 -6.20 -26.23
CA PHE A 160 -16.09 -7.62 -25.89
C PHE A 160 -15.66 -7.76 -24.42
N GLU A 161 -15.91 -8.93 -23.84
CA GLU A 161 -15.59 -9.21 -22.43
C GLU A 161 -14.32 -10.03 -22.30
N ALA A 162 -13.46 -9.64 -21.36
CA ALA A 162 -12.29 -10.41 -20.96
C ALA A 162 -11.97 -10.18 -19.48
N GLY A 163 -11.86 -11.27 -18.71
CA GLY A 163 -11.55 -11.20 -17.28
C GLY A 163 -12.66 -10.56 -16.43
N GLY A 164 -13.92 -10.64 -16.87
CA GLY A 164 -15.07 -10.02 -16.18
C GLY A 164 -15.26 -8.54 -16.50
N GLU A 165 -14.41 -7.96 -17.34
CA GLU A 165 -14.41 -6.55 -17.70
C GLU A 165 -14.77 -6.35 -19.19
N SER A 166 -15.37 -5.21 -19.51
CA SER A 166 -15.76 -4.83 -20.88
C SER A 166 -14.68 -3.99 -21.56
N TRP A 167 -14.25 -4.39 -22.75
CA TRP A 167 -13.15 -3.78 -23.51
C TRP A 167 -13.56 -3.42 -24.94
N LYS A 168 -12.81 -2.49 -25.55
CA LYS A 168 -12.86 -2.13 -26.98
C LYS A 168 -11.47 -1.94 -27.54
N LEU A 169 -11.31 -2.21 -28.84
CA LEU A 169 -10.12 -1.84 -29.60
C LEU A 169 -10.36 -0.53 -30.35
N CYS A 170 -9.39 0.37 -30.32
CA CYS A 170 -9.37 1.61 -31.09
C CYS A 170 -8.21 1.57 -32.07
N PHE A 171 -8.50 1.69 -33.36
CA PHE A 171 -7.51 1.68 -34.45
C PHE A 171 -7.45 3.05 -35.11
N TYR A 172 -6.27 3.65 -35.17
CA TYR A 172 -6.03 4.98 -35.73
C TYR A 172 -5.18 4.84 -37.00
N LEU A 173 -5.68 5.41 -38.11
CA LEU A 173 -5.06 5.27 -39.42
C LEU A 173 -3.81 6.14 -39.60
N ASN A 174 -3.74 7.28 -38.91
CA ASN A 174 -2.64 8.26 -39.04
C ASN A 174 -1.71 8.32 -37.81
N GLY A 175 -1.83 7.35 -36.91
CA GLY A 175 -1.06 7.28 -35.68
C GLY A 175 -1.40 8.42 -34.72
N GLU A 176 -1.00 8.27 -33.46
CA GLU A 176 -1.09 9.33 -32.48
C GLU A 176 0.34 9.64 -31.98
N GLY A 177 0.74 10.92 -32.00
CA GLY A 177 2.09 11.35 -31.60
C GLY A 177 3.04 11.68 -32.77
N PRO A 178 4.37 11.66 -32.55
CA PRO A 178 5.36 12.20 -33.51
C PRO A 178 5.56 11.36 -34.79
N LEU A 179 4.89 10.22 -34.93
CA LEU A 179 5.05 9.26 -36.04
C LEU A 179 3.83 9.29 -36.96
N LYS A 180 3.72 10.34 -37.79
CA LYS A 180 2.59 10.64 -38.68
C LYS A 180 2.30 9.64 -39.82
N ASP A 181 3.07 8.55 -39.93
CA ASP A 181 2.92 7.54 -40.99
C ASP A 181 2.82 6.11 -40.43
N SER A 182 2.21 5.94 -39.25
CA SER A 182 2.09 4.64 -38.59
C SER A 182 0.67 4.37 -38.10
N PHE A 183 0.22 3.12 -38.15
CA PHE A 183 -1.05 2.72 -37.54
C PHE A 183 -0.87 2.56 -36.03
N SER A 184 -1.86 3.00 -35.25
CA SER A 184 -1.88 2.77 -33.80
C SER A 184 -3.09 1.94 -33.40
N LEU A 185 -2.89 0.92 -32.58
CA LEU A 185 -3.94 0.07 -32.04
C LEU A 185 -3.88 0.16 -30.52
N PHE A 186 -5.00 0.51 -29.90
CA PHE A 186 -5.13 0.66 -28.46
C PHE A 186 -6.24 -0.23 -27.92
N LEU A 187 -6.06 -0.71 -26.70
CA LEU A 187 -7.06 -1.41 -25.93
C LEU A 187 -7.63 -0.47 -24.87
N HIS A 188 -8.95 -0.30 -24.85
CA HIS A 188 -9.66 0.58 -23.93
C HIS A 188 -10.64 -0.21 -23.06
N LEU A 189 -10.67 0.12 -21.77
CA LEU A 189 -11.68 -0.35 -20.82
C LEU A 189 -12.95 0.50 -20.98
N VAL A 190 -14.12 -0.14 -21.07
CA VAL A 190 -15.39 0.50 -21.48
C VAL A 190 -16.12 1.20 -20.33
N ASP A 191 -15.76 0.92 -19.07
CA ASP A 191 -16.49 1.47 -17.91
C ASP A 191 -15.63 2.35 -17.00
N LEU A 192 -15.87 3.66 -17.07
CA LEU A 192 -15.29 4.67 -16.18
C LEU A 192 -16.36 5.54 -15.50
N LYS A 193 -17.66 5.32 -15.79
CA LYS A 193 -18.72 6.28 -15.42
C LYS A 193 -19.61 5.82 -14.26
N ASN A 194 -19.67 4.53 -13.93
CA ASN A 194 -20.61 4.03 -12.90
C ASN A 194 -19.96 3.28 -11.71
N LEU A 195 -18.64 3.31 -11.55
CA LEU A 195 -18.01 2.66 -10.39
C LEU A 195 -17.75 3.64 -9.23
N PRO A 196 -18.17 3.30 -8.00
CA PRO A 196 -17.76 4.04 -6.82
C PRO A 196 -16.25 3.82 -6.64
N SER A 197 -15.46 4.89 -6.78
CA SER A 197 -13.99 4.90 -6.72
C SER A 197 -13.28 3.94 -7.68
N LYS A 198 -12.86 4.48 -8.84
CA LYS A 198 -11.88 3.94 -9.83
C LYS A 198 -11.32 2.53 -9.51
N PRO A 199 -11.89 1.43 -10.02
CA PRO A 199 -11.20 0.15 -10.03
C PRO A 199 -9.96 0.26 -10.91
N LYS A 200 -8.79 -0.11 -10.38
CA LYS A 200 -7.57 -0.26 -11.18
C LYS A 200 -7.56 -1.67 -11.78
N VAL A 201 -8.11 -1.82 -12.98
CA VAL A 201 -7.96 -3.08 -13.73
C VAL A 201 -6.53 -3.17 -14.25
N TYR A 202 -5.79 -4.18 -13.82
CA TYR A 202 -4.52 -4.58 -14.40
C TYR A 202 -4.77 -5.59 -15.52
N ALA A 203 -4.27 -5.31 -16.72
CA ALA A 203 -4.29 -6.26 -17.83
C ALA A 203 -2.91 -6.36 -18.48
N LYS A 204 -2.42 -7.58 -18.68
CA LYS A 204 -1.27 -7.88 -19.52
C LYS A 204 -1.77 -8.52 -20.80
N PHE A 205 -1.56 -7.84 -21.93
CA PHE A 205 -2.07 -8.26 -23.22
C PHE A 205 -1.04 -8.11 -24.33
N MET A 206 -1.35 -8.65 -25.51
CA MET A 206 -0.56 -8.52 -26.72
C MET A 206 -1.47 -8.16 -27.88
N LEU A 207 -1.11 -7.11 -28.62
CA LEU A 207 -1.80 -6.70 -29.84
C LEU A 207 -1.09 -7.27 -31.06
N ARG A 208 -1.87 -7.79 -32.01
CA ARG A 208 -1.38 -8.47 -33.22
C ARG A 208 -2.15 -8.07 -34.47
N ILE A 209 -1.48 -8.15 -35.60
CA ILE A 209 -2.07 -7.98 -36.94
C ILE A 209 -1.88 -9.29 -37.70
N ARG A 210 -2.91 -9.73 -38.43
CA ARG A 210 -2.84 -10.95 -39.24
C ARG A 210 -2.25 -10.65 -40.61
N ASP A 211 -1.20 -11.37 -40.97
CA ASP A 211 -0.84 -11.58 -42.36
C ASP A 211 -1.80 -12.62 -42.95
N GLN A 212 -2.66 -12.15 -43.84
CA GLN A 212 -3.74 -12.96 -44.39
C GLN A 212 -3.26 -13.84 -45.54
N GLN A 213 -2.10 -13.56 -46.13
CA GLN A 213 -1.53 -14.37 -47.21
C GLN A 213 -0.81 -15.60 -46.65
N HIS A 214 -0.03 -15.42 -45.59
CA HIS A 214 0.70 -16.52 -44.94
C HIS A 214 -0.02 -17.09 -43.72
N SER A 215 -1.20 -16.57 -43.39
CA SER A 215 -2.00 -16.95 -42.20
C SER A 215 -1.25 -16.84 -40.87
N ASN A 216 -0.29 -15.92 -40.77
CA ASN A 216 0.53 -15.69 -39.59
C ASN A 216 0.07 -14.45 -38.81
N TRP A 217 0.39 -14.39 -37.51
CA TRP A 217 0.13 -13.22 -36.67
C TRP A 217 1.44 -12.52 -36.29
N PHE A 218 1.49 -11.21 -36.50
CA PHE A 218 2.64 -10.35 -36.17
C PHE A 218 2.29 -9.41 -35.04
N LYS A 219 3.21 -9.17 -34.10
CA LYS A 219 2.99 -8.19 -33.03
C LYS A 219 3.01 -6.78 -33.62
N SER A 220 2.21 -5.86 -33.10
CA SER A 220 2.11 -4.52 -33.69
C SER A 220 3.45 -3.78 -33.82
N ASN A 221 4.37 -3.96 -32.87
CA ASN A 221 5.69 -3.31 -32.89
C ASN A 221 6.65 -3.90 -33.94
N ASP A 222 6.33 -5.05 -34.52
CA ASP A 222 7.16 -5.74 -35.52
C ASP A 222 6.70 -5.40 -36.96
N VAL A 223 5.61 -4.62 -37.14
CA VAL A 223 5.01 -4.34 -38.44
C VAL A 223 5.64 -3.09 -39.06
N LYS A 224 6.35 -3.26 -40.19
CA LYS A 224 6.87 -2.16 -41.02
C LYS A 224 5.88 -1.85 -42.15
N TYR A 225 5.56 -0.56 -42.34
CA TYR A 225 4.73 -0.08 -43.45
C TYR A 225 5.37 -0.54 -44.79
N GLY A 226 4.63 -1.33 -45.57
CA GLY A 226 5.10 -1.88 -46.86
C GLY A 226 5.20 -3.40 -46.95
N SER A 227 4.93 -4.17 -45.89
CA SER A 227 4.82 -5.64 -46.02
C SER A 227 3.50 -6.01 -46.72
N LYS A 228 3.60 -6.59 -47.92
CA LYS A 228 2.46 -7.09 -48.70
C LYS A 228 1.84 -8.27 -47.95
N GLY A 229 0.56 -8.20 -47.55
CA GLY A 229 -0.18 -9.34 -47.01
C GLY A 229 -1.21 -9.08 -45.91
N TYR A 230 -1.18 -7.91 -45.25
CA TYR A 230 -2.10 -7.62 -44.13
C TYR A 230 -3.52 -7.23 -44.54
N ILE A 231 -3.67 -6.55 -45.68
CA ILE A 231 -4.96 -6.17 -46.24
C ILE A 231 -5.24 -7.09 -47.42
N VAL A 232 -6.30 -7.89 -47.31
CA VAL A 232 -6.78 -8.79 -48.38
C VAL A 232 -8.27 -8.55 -48.53
N ASN A 233 -8.73 -8.36 -49.78
CA ASN A 233 -10.13 -8.02 -50.08
C ASN A 233 -10.64 -6.83 -49.24
N ASP A 234 -9.84 -5.77 -49.18
CA ASP A 234 -10.12 -4.55 -48.40
C ASP A 234 -10.48 -4.80 -46.92
N THR A 235 -9.96 -5.91 -46.38
CA THR A 235 -10.19 -6.33 -45.00
C THR A 235 -8.87 -6.36 -44.26
N LEU A 236 -8.82 -5.80 -43.05
CA LEU A 236 -7.72 -5.92 -42.11
C LEU A 236 -8.18 -6.74 -40.89
N MET A 237 -7.33 -7.63 -40.39
CA MET A 237 -7.62 -8.42 -39.19
C MET A 237 -6.61 -8.08 -38.09
N VAL A 238 -7.14 -7.64 -36.94
CA VAL A 238 -6.34 -7.36 -35.74
C VAL A 238 -6.84 -8.20 -34.58
N GLU A 239 -5.96 -8.54 -33.65
CA GLU A 239 -6.27 -9.34 -32.47
C GLU A 239 -5.66 -8.73 -31.21
N VAL A 240 -6.39 -8.83 -30.10
CA VAL A 240 -5.82 -8.71 -28.77
C VAL A 240 -5.84 -10.06 -28.08
N GLU A 241 -4.70 -10.47 -27.50
CA GLU A 241 -4.60 -11.66 -26.63
C GLU A 241 -4.28 -11.21 -25.20
N PHE A 242 -5.18 -11.50 -24.27
CA PHE A 242 -5.00 -11.32 -22.84
C PHE A 242 -4.21 -12.47 -22.23
N ARG A 243 -3.11 -12.14 -21.58
CA ARG A 243 -2.29 -13.10 -20.82
C ARG A 243 -2.73 -13.15 -19.35
N VAL A 244 -3.10 -11.99 -18.80
CA VAL A 244 -3.59 -11.84 -17.43
C VAL A 244 -4.56 -10.66 -17.37
N VAL A 245 -5.63 -10.80 -16.60
CA VAL A 245 -6.54 -9.71 -16.23
C VAL A 245 -6.81 -9.82 -14.72
N SER A 246 -6.74 -8.70 -13.99
CA SER A 246 -7.10 -8.67 -12.58
C SER A 246 -8.62 -8.59 -12.40
N ALA A 247 -9.15 -9.31 -11.42
CA ALA A 247 -10.49 -9.06 -10.87
C ALA A 247 -10.38 -8.61 -9.41
N THR A 248 -11.12 -7.56 -9.06
CA THR A 248 -11.17 -7.02 -7.70
C THR A 248 -12.35 -7.63 -6.96
N ASN A 249 -12.08 -8.41 -5.92
CA ASN A 249 -13.13 -8.86 -5.00
C ASN A 249 -13.20 -7.87 -3.83
N GLY A 250 -14.23 -7.04 -3.81
CA GLY A 250 -14.47 -6.10 -2.71
C GLY A 250 -15.04 -6.81 -1.48
N SER A 251 -14.24 -7.57 -0.73
CA SER A 251 -14.65 -8.03 0.59
C SER A 251 -14.26 -7.01 1.64
N SER A 252 -15.18 -6.09 1.95
CA SER A 252 -15.14 -5.32 3.19
C SER A 252 -15.45 -6.27 4.34
N GLN A 253 -14.46 -6.99 4.85
CA GLN A 253 -14.62 -7.65 6.15
C GLN A 253 -14.34 -6.62 7.24
N VAL A 254 -15.41 -6.05 7.77
CA VAL A 254 -15.40 -5.48 9.11
C VAL A 254 -15.18 -6.68 10.03
N LYS A 255 -14.02 -6.75 10.68
CA LYS A 255 -13.93 -7.54 11.91
C LYS A 255 -14.84 -6.85 12.91
N GLN A 256 -16.08 -7.31 13.00
CA GLN A 256 -16.88 -7.15 14.20
C GLN A 256 -16.28 -8.12 15.21
N ASP A 257 -15.44 -7.60 16.09
CA ASP A 257 -15.10 -8.31 17.30
C ASP A 257 -16.39 -8.34 18.14
N GLN A 258 -16.98 -9.53 18.27
CA GLN A 258 -18.10 -9.80 19.17
C GLN A 258 -17.58 -9.93 20.60
N ASP A 259 -18.19 -9.14 21.48
CA ASP A 259 -18.36 -9.20 22.94
C ASP A 259 -17.25 -9.79 23.83
#